data_AF-A0A2U2DPQ0-F1
#
_entry.id   AF-A0A2U2DPQ0-F1
#
_cell.length_a   1.000
_cell.length_b   1.000
_cell.length_c   1.000
_cell.angle_alpha   90.00
_cell.angle_beta   90.00
_cell.angle_gamma   90.00
#
_symmetry.space_group_name_H-M   'P 1'
#
loop_
_entity.id
_entity.type
_entity.pdbx_description
1 polymer ?
#
loop_
_entity_poly.entity_id
_entity_poly.type
_entity_poly.pdbx_seq_one_letter_code
_entity_poly.pdbx_strand_id
1 'polypeptide(L)' 'MPMTLRTLIRAAAVLSVVGLVASGCGRRGDLDPPSTPVDKQNQRSNTGAAPVADKPFILDPLL' A
#
# COMPACT_ATOMS: atom_id res chain seq x y z
N MET A 1 -0.42 25.91 -29.41
CA MET A 1 0.26 26.39 -28.19
C MET A 1 1.14 25.26 -27.63
N PRO A 2 2.46 25.27 -27.86
CA PRO A 2 3.33 24.16 -27.45
C PRO A 2 3.52 24.06 -25.92
N MET A 3 3.28 25.15 -25.18
CA MET A 3 3.44 25.21 -23.73
C MET A 3 2.41 24.33 -23.00
N THR A 4 1.14 24.33 -23.44
CA THR A 4 0.06 23.53 -22.85
C THR A 4 0.28 22.02 -23.06
N LEU A 5 0.79 21.62 -24.22
CA LEU A 5 1.12 20.21 -24.48
C LEU A 5 2.24 19.71 -23.57
N ARG A 6 3.29 20.52 -23.37
CA ARG A 6 4.40 20.18 -22.46
C ARG A 6 3.94 20.07 -21.01
N THR A 7 3.04 20.95 -20.57
CA THR A 7 2.45 20.90 -19.24
C THR A 7 1.58 19.66 -19.04
N LEU A 8 0.76 19.29 -20.04
CA LEU A 8 -0.05 18.07 -20.00
C LEU A 8 0.80 16.81 -19.91
N ILE A 9 1.87 16.70 -20.70
CA ILE A 9 2.79 15.55 -20.66
C ILE A 9 3.44 15.43 -19.28
N ARG A 10 3.88 16.54 -18.69
CA ARG A 10 4.47 16.55 -17.34
C ARG A 10 3.47 16.13 -16.28
N ALA A 11 2.23 16.64 -16.34
CA ALA A 11 1.18 16.27 -15.40
C ALA A 11 0.83 14.77 -15.50
N ALA A 12 0.70 14.25 -16.72
CA ALA A 12 0.44 12.84 -16.95
C ALA A 12 1.57 11.94 -16.42
N ALA A 13 2.83 12.33 -16.61
CA ALA A 13 3.99 11.61 -16.09
C ALA A 13 4.04 11.59 -14.55
N VAL A 14 3.71 12.70 -13.89
CA VAL A 14 3.66 12.75 -12.42
C VAL A 14 2.53 11.86 -11.89
N LEU A 15 1.34 11.96 -12.49
CA LEU A 15 0.18 11.16 -12.09
C LEU A 15 0.41 9.66 -12.28
N SER A 16 1.07 9.25 -13.37
CA SER A 16 1.37 7.83 -13.60
C SER A 16 2.35 7.26 -12.56
N VAL A 17 3.40 8.02 -12.21
CA VAL A 17 4.34 7.61 -11.17
C VAL A 17 3.64 7.48 -9.81
N VAL A 18 2.82 8.47 -9.44
CA VAL A 18 2.06 8.41 -8.18
C VAL A 18 1.10 7.22 -8.17
N GLY A 19 0.39 6.96 -9.26
CA GLY A 19 -0.51 5.81 -9.38
C GLY A 19 0.22 4.47 -9.22
N LEU A 20 1.38 4.32 -9.86
CA LEU A 20 2.20 3.10 -9.74
C LEU A 20 2.69 2.90 -8.30
N VAL A 21 3.22 3.94 -7.65
CA VAL A 21 3.71 3.85 -6.27
C VAL A 21 2.57 3.55 -5.30
N ALA A 22 1.41 4.22 -5.44
CA ALA A 22 0.26 3.99 -4.59
C ALA A 22 -0.29 2.56 -4.73
N SER A 23 -0.34 2.03 -5.96
CA SER A 23 -0.76 0.63 -6.21
C SER A 23 0.23 -0.40 -5.66
N GLY A 24 1.52 -0.07 -5.61
CA GLY A 24 2.59 -0.97 -5.13
C GLY A 24 2.85 -0.96 -3.62
N CYS A 25 2.36 0.04 -2.88
CA CYS A 25 2.48 0.10 -1.41
C CYS A 25 1.45 -0.77 -0.67
N GLY A 26 0.45 -1.31 -1.37
CA GLY A 26 -0.56 -2.19 -0.81
C GLY A 26 -0.16 -3.67 -0.93
N ARG A 27 0.31 -4.25 0.18
CA ARG A 27 0.56 -5.71 0.39
C ARG A 27 1.74 -6.29 -0.40
N ARG A 28 2.95 -5.79 -0.10
CA ARG A 28 4.21 -6.53 -0.32
C ARG A 28 4.28 -7.72 0.64
N GLY A 29 3.96 -8.91 0.16
CA GLY A 29 4.12 -10.17 0.88
C GLY A 29 3.28 -11.25 0.24
N ASP A 30 3.80 -12.48 0.16
CA ASP A 30 3.01 -13.62 -0.28
C ASP A 30 1.72 -13.71 0.54
N LEU A 31 0.63 -14.00 -0.16
CA LEU A 31 -0.61 -14.32 0.53
C LEU A 31 -0.45 -15.71 1.11
N ASP A 32 -0.84 -15.87 2.37
CA ASP A 32 -1.00 -17.19 2.94
C ASP A 32 -1.91 -18.02 2.01
N PRO A 33 -1.48 -19.21 1.57
CA PRO A 33 -2.33 -20.08 0.77
C PRO A 33 -3.63 -20.40 1.52
N PRO A 34 -4.73 -20.73 0.80
CA PRO A 34 -6.03 -20.96 1.43
C PRO A 34 -6.03 -22.13 2.43
N SER A 35 -5.05 -23.03 2.33
CA SER A 35 -4.85 -24.17 3.24
C SER A 35 -3.99 -23.84 4.47
N THR A 36 -3.58 -22.58 4.67
CA THR A 36 -2.77 -22.19 5.83
C THR A 36 -3.56 -22.37 7.11
N PRO A 37 -3.04 -23.12 8.11
CA PRO A 37 -3.68 -23.25 9.40
C PRO A 37 -3.87 -21.89 10.07
N VAL A 38 -4.97 -21.74 10.82
CA VAL A 38 -5.35 -20.46 11.47
C VAL A 38 -4.21 -19.91 12.32
N ASP A 39 -3.51 -20.76 13.07
CA ASP A 39 -2.40 -20.36 13.96
C ASP A 39 -1.17 -19.82 13.22
N LYS A 40 -1.09 -20.06 11.91
CA LYS A 40 0.02 -19.65 11.03
C LYS A 40 -0.37 -18.53 10.06
N GLN A 41 -1.63 -18.12 10.05
CA GLN A 41 -2.12 -17.07 9.18
C GLN A 41 -1.67 -15.69 9.68
N ASN A 42 -1.33 -14.80 8.75
CA ASN A 42 -0.80 -13.45 8.99
C ASN A 42 0.52 -13.40 9.80
N GLN A 43 1.25 -14.51 9.91
CA GLN A 43 2.58 -14.48 10.51
C GLN A 43 3.58 -13.84 9.55
N ARG A 44 3.88 -12.56 9.75
CA ARG A 44 4.93 -11.85 9.00
C ARG A 44 6.30 -12.41 9.40
N SER A 45 7.02 -13.01 8.45
CA SER A 45 8.44 -13.37 8.61
C SER A 45 9.40 -12.16 8.68
N ASN A 46 8.85 -10.93 8.68
CA ASN A 46 9.62 -9.69 8.76
C ASN A 46 10.31 -9.54 10.13
N THR A 47 11.45 -10.19 10.26
CA THR A 47 12.45 -10.04 11.32
C THR A 47 13.08 -8.63 11.39
N GLY A 48 12.62 -7.66 10.59
CA GLY A 48 13.17 -6.31 10.50
C GLY A 48 12.18 -5.14 10.60
N ALA A 49 10.90 -5.39 10.87
CA ALA A 49 9.96 -4.28 11.10
C ALA A 49 10.06 -3.80 12.55
N ALA A 50 10.40 -2.53 12.76
CA ALA A 50 10.38 -1.92 14.09
C ALA A 50 8.95 -2.01 14.67
N PRO A 51 8.79 -2.28 15.97
CA PRO A 51 7.48 -2.30 16.61
C PRO A 51 6.78 -0.97 16.34
N VAL A 52 5.65 -1.02 15.67
CA VAL A 52 4.79 0.16 15.53
C VAL A 52 4.11 0.36 16.88
N ALA A 53 4.19 1.57 17.44
CA ALA A 53 3.54 1.88 18.70
C ALA A 53 2.04 1.60 18.62
N ASP A 54 1.51 0.93 19.65
CA ASP A 54 0.08 0.67 19.78
C ASP A 54 -0.68 1.99 19.80
N LYS A 55 -1.37 2.31 18.70
CA LYS A 55 -2.31 3.42 18.64
C LYS A 55 -3.69 2.89 19.02
N PRO A 56 -4.45 3.57 19.89
CA PRO A 56 -5.81 3.17 20.20
C PRO A 56 -6.61 3.07 18.89
N PHE A 57 -7.15 1.87 18.65
CA PHE A 57 -8.09 1.63 17.57
C PHE A 57 -9.41 2.31 17.97
N ILE A 58 -9.67 3.47 17.36
CA ILE A 58 -10.98 4.09 17.42
C ILE A 58 -11.81 3.37 16.36
N LEU A 59 -12.73 2.52 16.81
CA LEU A 59 -13.80 2.01 15.96
C LEU A 59 -14.53 3.22 15.38
N ASP A 60 -14.47 3.37 14.07
CA ASP A 60 -15.31 4.31 13.35
C ASP A 60 -16.77 4.01 13.75
N PRO A 61 -17.51 4.96 14.34
CA PRO A 61 -18.84 4.72 14.91
C PRO A 61 -19.94 4.45 13.86
N LEU A 62 -19.55 4.10 12.62
CA LEU A 62 -20.44 3.78 11.50
C LEU A 62 -20.63 2.27 11.29
N LEU A 63 -20.35 1.44 12.30
CA LEU A 63 -20.71 0.02 12.36
C LEU A 63 -21.91 -0.21 13.28
#